data_AF-W6N763-F1
#
_entry.id   AF-W6N763-F1
#
_cell.length_a   1.000
_cell.length_b   1.000
_cell.length_c   1.000
_cell.angle_alpha   90.00
_cell.angle_beta   90.00
_cell.angle_gamma   90.00
#
_symmetry.space_group_name_H-M   'P 1'
#
loop_
_entity.id
_entity.type
_entity.pdbx_description
1 polymer ?
#
loop_
_entity_poly.entity_id
_entity_poly.type
_entity_poly.pdbx_seq_one_letter_code
_entity_poly.pdbx_strand_id
1 'polypeptide(L)'
;MCDENVCLVGYHGSDIKRANKMLDNKSMIPSIGDKHWLGNGSYFYKDDFYAFKWIKDMFKYRYKYEYKTKNQLTDDYGIISIRLSIKKNRIFNLENNPIHKSIMDYAYNKFSNKKEYSKRFRNVDLVDGVVINILFDILNYNKQYDLVISTFPINKSRYRHSKLRLNYLPETQYCVKNNNIIEFDCLLDLNNLIDNYESIISKIYNGCTENELYKFSYNKNKFKL
;
A
#
# COMPACT_ATOMS: atom_id res chain seq x y z
N MET A 1 10.08 -23.63 18.45
CA MET A 1 9.82 -23.46 17.00
C MET A 1 10.94 -22.58 16.47
N CYS A 2 11.71 -23.05 15.49
CA CYS A 2 12.81 -22.27 14.94
C CYS A 2 12.26 -21.00 14.27
N ASP A 3 12.84 -19.84 14.58
CA ASP A 3 12.48 -18.55 14.00
C ASP A 3 12.82 -18.57 12.49
N GLU A 4 11.82 -18.87 11.65
CA GLU A 4 11.98 -18.79 10.20
C GLU A 4 12.12 -17.32 9.79
N ASN A 5 13.28 -16.97 9.25
CA ASN A 5 13.48 -15.67 8.59
C ASN A 5 12.75 -15.70 7.24
N VAL A 6 12.09 -14.61 6.90
CA VAL A 6 11.49 -14.38 5.59
C VAL A 6 12.13 -13.16 4.94
N CYS A 7 12.28 -13.21 3.62
CA CYS A 7 12.71 -12.08 2.81
C CYS A 7 11.50 -11.57 2.02
N LEU A 8 11.14 -10.31 2.23
CA LEU A 8 10.08 -9.64 1.46
C LEU A 8 10.70 -8.59 0.54
N VAL A 9 10.10 -8.37 -0.62
CA VAL A 9 10.47 -7.29 -1.53
C VAL A 9 9.40 -6.21 -1.48
N GLY A 10 9.80 -4.96 -1.33
CA GLY A 10 8.89 -3.82 -1.26
C GLY A 10 9.30 -2.70 -2.21
N TYR A 11 8.32 -1.90 -2.62
CA TYR A 11 8.51 -0.81 -3.57
C TYR A 11 8.01 0.52 -3.01
N HIS A 12 8.81 1.57 -3.11
CA HIS A 12 8.46 2.92 -2.66
C HIS A 12 8.53 3.91 -3.80
N GLY A 13 7.40 4.53 -4.15
CA GLY A 13 7.33 5.61 -5.12
C GLY A 13 7.64 6.96 -4.48
N SER A 14 8.62 7.70 -5.01
CA SER A 14 9.05 8.99 -4.47
C SER A 14 9.43 9.97 -5.58
N ASP A 15 9.66 11.24 -5.20
CA ASP A 15 10.39 12.14 -6.10
C ASP A 15 11.84 11.69 -6.23
N ILE A 16 12.43 11.88 -7.41
CA ILE A 16 13.73 11.30 -7.77
C ILE A 16 14.86 11.78 -6.84
N LYS A 17 14.80 13.05 -6.40
CA LYS A 17 15.82 13.64 -5.53
C LYS A 17 15.78 13.01 -4.14
N ARG A 18 14.59 12.75 -3.59
CA ARG A 18 14.44 12.02 -2.33
C ARG A 18 14.79 10.55 -2.50
N ALA A 19 14.40 9.92 -3.61
CA ALA A 19 14.73 8.52 -3.87
C ALA A 19 16.24 8.29 -3.88
N ASN A 20 16.99 9.12 -4.60
CA ASN A 20 18.46 9.06 -4.62
C ASN A 20 19.05 9.26 -3.22
N LYS A 21 18.57 10.26 -2.46
CA LYS A 21 19.01 10.45 -1.06
C LYS A 21 18.75 9.24 -0.17
N MET A 22 17.63 8.53 -0.36
CA MET A 22 17.34 7.32 0.41
C MET A 22 18.30 6.18 0.06
N LEU A 23 18.62 6.02 -1.23
CA LEU A 23 19.58 5.02 -1.72
C LEU A 23 21.01 5.33 -1.26
N ASP A 24 21.43 6.58 -1.33
CA ASP A 24 22.77 7.03 -0.94
C ASP A 24 22.98 6.91 0.57
N ASN A 25 22.01 7.39 1.36
CA ASN A 25 22.10 7.38 2.82
C ASN A 25 21.63 6.06 3.44
N LYS A 26 21.17 5.10 2.63
CA LYS A 26 20.55 3.84 3.07
C LYS A 26 19.52 4.04 4.19
N SER A 27 18.70 5.08 4.08
CA SER A 27 17.76 5.48 5.12
C SER A 27 16.52 6.19 4.55
N MET A 28 15.41 6.06 5.26
CA MET A 28 14.15 6.72 4.95
C MET A 28 13.59 7.34 6.22
N ILE A 29 13.00 8.53 6.10
CA ILE A 29 12.27 9.18 7.19
C ILE A 29 10.87 8.55 7.25
N PRO A 30 10.45 7.96 8.39
CA PRO A 30 9.11 7.40 8.54
C PRO A 30 8.02 8.45 8.36
N SER A 31 6.90 8.04 7.76
CA SER A 31 5.66 8.81 7.76
C SER A 31 5.08 8.83 9.17
N ILE A 32 4.74 10.03 9.69
CA ILE A 32 4.16 10.22 11.03
C ILE A 32 2.79 10.89 10.91
N GLY A 33 1.83 10.43 11.71
CA GLY A 33 0.50 11.02 11.85
C GLY A 33 -0.65 10.03 11.68
N ASP A 34 -1.86 10.51 11.96
CA ASP A 34 -3.08 9.69 12.04
C ASP A 34 -3.81 9.51 10.70
N LYS A 35 -3.30 10.13 9.62
CA LYS A 35 -3.88 10.02 8.27
C LYS A 35 -3.34 8.84 7.47
N HIS A 36 -2.30 8.16 7.96
CA HIS A 36 -1.65 7.05 7.25
C HIS A 36 -2.39 5.75 7.52
N TRP A 37 -2.64 4.94 6.49
CA TRP A 37 -3.53 3.78 6.59
C TRP A 37 -3.10 2.73 7.62
N LEU A 38 -1.78 2.59 7.81
CA LEU A 38 -1.17 1.63 8.74
C LEU A 38 -0.42 2.32 9.90
N GLY A 39 -0.70 3.60 10.15
CA GLY A 39 -0.08 4.40 11.20
C GLY A 39 1.35 4.86 10.88
N ASN A 40 2.14 5.09 11.92
CA ASN A 40 3.49 5.62 11.81
C ASN A 40 4.45 4.57 11.25
N GLY A 41 5.27 4.92 10.25
CA GLY A 41 6.26 3.99 9.70
C GLY A 41 6.73 4.32 8.28
N SER A 42 7.65 3.52 7.76
CA SER A 42 8.12 3.59 6.38
C SER A 42 7.26 2.69 5.49
N TYR A 43 6.74 3.24 4.39
CA TYR A 43 5.70 2.61 3.56
C TYR A 43 6.25 2.06 2.25
N PHE A 44 5.92 0.80 1.99
CA PHE A 44 6.25 0.10 0.75
C PHE A 44 5.03 -0.66 0.24
N TYR A 45 4.91 -0.77 -1.08
CA TYR A 45 3.96 -1.65 -1.73
C TYR A 45 4.61 -3.01 -1.99
N LYS A 46 3.82 -4.09 -1.93
CA LYS A 46 4.30 -5.40 -2.37
C LYS A 46 4.54 -5.45 -3.88
N ASP A 47 3.70 -4.76 -4.65
CA ASP A 47 3.78 -4.71 -6.11
C ASP A 47 4.19 -3.30 -6.57
N ASP A 48 5.18 -3.24 -7.46
CA ASP A 48 5.73 -2.01 -8.05
C ASP A 48 4.66 -1.19 -8.80
N PHE A 49 3.66 -1.85 -9.39
CA PHE A 49 2.49 -1.22 -10.00
C PHE A 49 1.81 -0.21 -9.06
N TYR A 50 1.67 -0.52 -7.76
CA TYR A 50 1.02 0.38 -6.82
C TYR A 50 1.93 1.54 -6.40
N ALA A 51 3.24 1.31 -6.33
CA ALA A 51 4.21 2.39 -6.19
C ALA A 51 4.18 3.34 -7.40
N PHE A 52 4.04 2.80 -8.61
CA PHE A 52 3.85 3.60 -9.83
C PHE A 52 2.54 4.40 -9.80
N LYS A 53 1.42 3.75 -9.43
CA LYS A 53 0.14 4.42 -9.30
C LYS A 53 0.23 5.59 -8.30
N TRP A 54 0.92 5.39 -7.18
CA TRP A 54 1.15 6.44 -6.18
C TRP A 54 1.92 7.64 -6.75
N ILE A 55 3.03 7.42 -7.49
CA ILE A 55 3.76 8.54 -8.11
C ILE A 55 2.89 9.27 -9.14
N LYS A 56 2.06 8.54 -9.90
CA LYS A 56 1.14 9.13 -10.88
C LYS A 56 0.06 9.99 -10.21
N ASP A 57 -0.49 9.52 -9.08
CA ASP A 57 -1.47 10.28 -8.31
C ASP A 57 -0.83 11.54 -7.70
N MET A 58 0.39 11.44 -7.14
CA MET A 58 1.15 12.59 -6.65
C MET A 58 1.45 13.61 -7.76
N PHE A 59 1.88 13.14 -8.93
CA PHE A 59 2.19 13.97 -10.08
C PHE A 59 0.95 14.73 -10.58
N LYS A 60 -0.17 14.03 -10.77
CA LYS A 60 -1.45 14.63 -11.16
C LYS A 60 -1.94 15.66 -10.14
N TYR A 61 -1.76 15.38 -8.85
CA TYR A 61 -2.14 16.32 -7.81
C TYR A 61 -1.27 17.59 -7.86
N ARG A 62 0.04 17.44 -7.99
CA ARG A 62 1.01 18.54 -8.02
C ARG A 62 0.85 19.44 -9.24
N TYR A 63 0.65 18.84 -10.41
CA TYR A 63 0.59 19.54 -11.70
C TYR A 63 -0.84 19.60 -12.27
N LYS A 64 -1.85 19.61 -11.39
CA LYS A 64 -3.28 19.54 -11.78
C LYS A 64 -3.70 20.60 -12.82
N TYR A 65 -3.03 21.75 -12.82
CA TYR A 65 -3.33 22.90 -13.68
C TYR A 65 -2.26 23.14 -14.76
N GLU A 66 -1.28 22.24 -14.90
CA GLU A 66 -0.20 22.34 -15.86
C GLU A 66 -0.25 21.19 -16.85
N TYR A 67 0.04 21.47 -18.12
CA TYR A 67 0.29 20.40 -19.07
C TYR A 67 1.69 19.84 -18.80
N LYS A 68 1.75 18.55 -18.45
CA LYS A 68 3.01 17.82 -18.29
C LYS A 68 3.02 16.57 -19.14
N THR A 69 4.21 16.22 -19.60
CA THR A 69 4.46 15.04 -20.43
C THR A 69 4.77 13.83 -19.56
N LYS A 70 4.67 12.65 -20.17
CA LYS A 70 5.11 11.38 -19.60
C LYS A 70 6.59 11.39 -19.21
N ASN A 71 7.45 12.02 -20.03
CA ASN A 71 8.88 12.11 -19.75
C ASN A 71 9.14 12.89 -18.46
N GLN A 72 8.38 13.96 -18.20
CA GLN A 72 8.51 14.70 -16.94
C GLN A 72 8.14 13.85 -15.71
N LEU A 73 7.18 12.92 -15.83
CA LEU A 73 6.89 11.98 -14.74
C LEU A 73 8.10 11.09 -14.44
N THR A 74 8.74 10.54 -15.47
CA THR A 74 9.90 9.64 -15.32
C THR A 74 11.18 10.38 -14.91
N ASP A 75 11.30 11.66 -15.26
CA ASP A 75 12.43 12.50 -14.87
C ASP A 75 12.33 12.95 -13.40
N ASP A 76 11.12 13.26 -12.93
CA ASP A 76 10.90 13.84 -11.60
C ASP A 76 10.66 12.79 -10.51
N TYR A 77 10.32 11.55 -10.86
CA TYR A 77 9.92 10.50 -9.93
C TYR A 77 10.60 9.17 -10.22
N GLY A 78 10.72 8.35 -9.18
CA GLY A 78 11.31 7.02 -9.27
C GLY A 78 10.66 6.04 -8.29
N ILE A 79 10.89 4.75 -8.53
CA ILE A 79 10.49 3.68 -7.61
C ILE A 79 11.75 3.03 -7.07
N ILE A 80 11.86 2.99 -5.75
CA ILE A 80 12.92 2.29 -5.04
C ILE A 80 12.45 0.87 -4.73
N SER A 81 13.25 -0.13 -5.08
CA SER A 81 13.14 -1.50 -4.59
C SER A 81 13.90 -1.66 -3.28
N ILE A 82 13.32 -2.40 -2.35
CA ILE A 82 13.97 -2.77 -1.09
C ILE A 82 13.79 -4.27 -0.83
N ARG A 83 14.66 -4.81 0.03
CA ARG A 83 14.47 -6.11 0.69
C ARG A 83 14.24 -5.89 2.18
N LEU A 84 13.37 -6.71 2.77
CA LEU A 84 13.10 -6.75 4.20
C LEU A 84 13.49 -8.14 4.71
N SER A 85 14.57 -8.22 5.47
CA SER A 85 15.04 -9.44 6.13
C SER A 85 14.49 -9.45 7.56
N ILE A 86 13.48 -10.30 7.83
CA ILE A 86 12.74 -10.25 9.10
C ILE A 86 12.34 -11.64 9.60
N LYS A 87 12.36 -11.84 10.92
CA LYS A 87 11.77 -13.03 11.54
C LYS A 87 10.26 -13.03 11.36
N LYS A 88 9.69 -14.14 10.90
CA LYS A 88 8.24 -14.28 10.63
C LYS A 88 7.35 -13.91 11.83
N ASN A 89 7.79 -14.20 13.06
CA ASN A 89 7.05 -13.87 14.29
C ASN A 89 7.11 -12.38 14.67
N ARG A 90 7.96 -11.57 14.01
CA ARG A 90 8.03 -10.11 14.18
C ARG A 90 7.17 -9.36 13.15
N ILE A 91 6.33 -10.08 12.40
CA ILE A 91 5.38 -9.50 11.43
C ILE A 91 3.97 -9.47 12.03
N PHE A 92 3.44 -8.28 12.24
CA PHE A 92 2.01 -8.07 12.54
C PHE A 92 1.20 -8.09 11.24
N ASN A 93 0.88 -9.29 10.77
CA ASN A 93 0.17 -9.54 9.51
C ASN A 93 -1.36 -9.42 9.68
N LEU A 94 -2.04 -8.52 8.97
CA LEU A 94 -3.49 -8.33 8.97
C LEU A 94 -4.20 -8.98 7.76
N GLU A 95 -3.48 -9.59 6.81
CA GLU A 95 -4.08 -10.22 5.62
C GLU A 95 -4.65 -11.61 5.93
N ASN A 96 -3.83 -12.48 6.51
CA ASN A 96 -4.12 -13.91 6.63
C ASN A 96 -3.84 -14.44 8.04
N ASN A 97 -3.94 -13.58 9.07
CA ASN A 97 -3.75 -13.98 10.46
C ASN A 97 -4.96 -13.53 11.32
N PRO A 98 -5.86 -14.47 11.69
CA PRO A 98 -7.06 -14.15 12.46
C PRO A 98 -6.75 -13.67 13.88
N ILE A 99 -5.60 -14.04 14.45
CA ILE A 99 -5.18 -13.60 15.79
C ILE A 99 -4.81 -12.11 15.76
N HIS A 100 -4.02 -11.67 14.78
CA HIS A 100 -3.68 -10.25 14.66
C HIS A 100 -4.90 -9.39 14.32
N LYS A 101 -5.80 -9.92 13.47
CA LYS A 101 -7.06 -9.24 13.18
C LYS A 101 -7.94 -9.11 14.43
N SER A 102 -8.05 -10.15 15.24
CA SER A 102 -8.84 -10.08 16.48
C SER A 102 -8.25 -9.11 17.51
N ILE A 103 -6.93 -8.99 17.59
CA ILE A 103 -6.24 -7.96 18.40
C ILE A 103 -6.63 -6.56 17.93
N MET A 104 -6.59 -6.31 16.61
CA MET A 104 -6.97 -5.04 16.01
C MET A 104 -8.44 -4.69 16.32
N ASP A 105 -9.36 -5.65 16.16
CA ASP A 105 -10.78 -5.46 16.44
C ASP A 105 -11.07 -5.22 17.92
N TYR A 106 -10.39 -5.97 18.80
CA TYR A 106 -10.49 -5.76 20.24
C TYR A 106 -10.01 -4.36 20.62
N ALA A 107 -8.88 -3.90 20.07
CA ALA A 107 -8.38 -2.55 20.31
C ALA A 107 -9.39 -1.50 19.82
N TYR A 108 -9.84 -1.60 18.57
CA TYR A 108 -10.84 -0.68 18.01
C TYR A 108 -12.07 -0.58 18.90
N ASN A 109 -12.68 -1.71 19.29
CA ASN A 109 -13.88 -1.74 20.13
C ASN A 109 -13.62 -1.13 21.51
N LYS A 110 -12.50 -1.48 22.15
CA LYS A 110 -12.13 -0.97 23.47
C LYS A 110 -11.92 0.53 23.49
N PHE A 111 -11.29 1.09 22.45
CA PHE A 111 -11.02 2.53 22.38
C PHE A 111 -12.22 3.33 21.85
N SER A 112 -13.04 2.73 20.98
CA SER A 112 -14.32 3.32 20.55
C SER A 112 -15.26 3.54 21.74
N ASN A 113 -15.41 2.54 22.61
CA ASN A 113 -16.24 2.64 23.81
C ASN A 113 -15.70 3.62 24.86
N LYS A 114 -14.42 4.00 24.77
CA LYS A 114 -13.78 4.98 25.68
C LYS A 114 -13.67 6.38 25.09
N LYS A 115 -14.10 6.57 23.84
CA LYS A 115 -13.93 7.82 23.08
C LYS A 115 -14.53 9.02 23.80
N GLU A 116 -15.72 8.87 24.39
CA GLU A 116 -16.44 9.94 25.09
C GLU A 116 -15.73 10.42 26.38
N TYR A 117 -15.07 9.50 27.07
CA TYR A 117 -14.46 9.74 28.39
C TYR A 117 -12.98 10.14 28.31
N SER A 118 -12.31 9.97 27.17
CA SER A 118 -10.91 10.33 26.99
C SER A 118 -10.76 11.67 26.28
N LYS A 119 -10.15 12.66 26.95
CA LYS A 119 -9.76 13.94 26.31
C LYS A 119 -8.90 13.73 25.06
N ARG A 120 -8.08 12.66 25.03
CA ARG A 120 -7.20 12.34 23.90
C ARG A 120 -7.95 11.77 22.69
N PHE A 121 -9.06 11.06 22.90
CA PHE A 121 -9.76 10.34 21.83
C PHE A 121 -11.09 10.97 21.42
N ARG A 122 -11.65 11.87 22.24
CA ARG A 122 -12.99 12.47 22.04
C ARG A 122 -13.24 12.99 20.63
N ASN A 123 -12.24 13.63 20.02
CA ASN A 123 -12.35 14.24 18.69
C ASN A 123 -11.53 13.50 17.61
N VAL A 124 -11.09 12.25 17.87
CA VAL A 124 -10.26 11.49 16.94
C VAL A 124 -11.10 10.42 16.25
N ASP A 125 -11.14 10.43 14.93
CA ASP A 125 -11.71 9.32 14.15
C ASP A 125 -10.77 8.11 14.23
N LEU A 126 -11.28 7.00 14.79
CA LEU A 126 -10.52 5.77 14.98
C LEU A 126 -10.42 4.99 13.67
N VAL A 127 -9.79 5.60 12.68
CA VAL A 127 -9.39 4.92 11.43
C VAL A 127 -8.28 3.91 11.70
N ASP A 128 -8.07 2.98 10.77
CA ASP A 128 -7.12 1.87 10.92
C ASP A 128 -5.74 2.32 11.43
N GLY A 129 -5.19 3.38 10.83
CA GLY A 129 -3.89 3.94 11.22
C GLY A 129 -3.81 4.40 12.67
N VAL A 130 -4.89 4.99 13.19
CA VAL A 130 -4.95 5.46 14.58
C VAL A 130 -4.94 4.27 15.54
N VAL A 131 -5.73 3.24 15.25
CA VAL A 131 -5.77 2.03 16.09
C VAL A 131 -4.41 1.33 16.07
N ILE A 132 -3.76 1.25 14.91
CA ILE A 132 -2.40 0.70 14.81
C ILE A 132 -1.39 1.56 15.59
N ASN A 133 -1.47 2.89 15.52
CA ASN A 133 -0.63 3.77 16.36
C ASN A 133 -0.87 3.52 17.86
N ILE A 134 -2.11 3.31 18.29
CA ILE A 134 -2.40 2.96 19.68
C ILE A 134 -1.74 1.62 20.06
N LEU A 135 -1.86 0.58 19.23
CA LEU A 135 -1.21 -0.71 19.47
C LEU A 135 0.31 -0.56 19.58
N PHE A 136 0.94 0.12 18.63
CA PHE A 136 2.39 0.19 18.52
C PHE A 136 3.03 1.20 19.48
N ASP A 137 2.47 2.40 19.60
CA ASP A 137 3.08 3.50 20.35
C ASP A 137 2.61 3.54 21.82
N ILE A 138 1.40 3.08 22.12
CA ILE A 138 0.84 3.10 23.49
C ILE A 138 0.93 1.71 24.14
N LEU A 139 0.54 0.66 23.41
CA LEU A 139 0.57 -0.71 23.93
C LEU A 139 1.90 -1.43 23.65
N ASN A 140 2.90 -0.73 23.11
CA ASN A 140 4.28 -1.21 22.90
C ASN A 140 4.39 -2.42 21.97
N TYR A 141 3.50 -2.56 20.99
CA TYR A 141 3.61 -3.63 19.99
C TYR A 141 4.88 -3.49 19.12
N ASN A 142 5.45 -2.28 19.03
CA ASN A 142 6.74 -2.03 18.39
C ASN A 142 7.92 -2.82 19.02
N LYS A 143 7.80 -3.29 20.26
CA LYS A 143 8.82 -4.16 20.88
C LYS A 143 8.76 -5.60 20.34
N GLN A 144 7.58 -6.03 19.91
CA GLN A 144 7.31 -7.38 19.45
C GLN A 144 7.39 -7.51 17.93
N TYR A 145 6.95 -6.47 17.21
CA TYR A 145 6.81 -6.47 15.77
C TYR A 145 7.58 -5.32 15.13
N ASP A 146 8.26 -5.60 14.02
CA ASP A 146 8.97 -4.59 13.22
C ASP A 146 8.19 -4.18 11.97
N LEU A 147 7.13 -4.91 11.61
CA LEU A 147 6.42 -4.76 10.35
C LEU A 147 4.91 -4.98 10.54
N VAL A 148 4.10 -4.11 9.93
CA VAL A 148 2.67 -4.34 9.71
C VAL A 148 2.42 -4.59 8.23
N ILE A 149 1.65 -5.64 7.91
CA ILE A 149 1.26 -5.97 6.53
C ILE A 149 -0.27 -5.97 6.44
N SER A 150 -0.84 -5.36 5.39
CA SER A 150 -2.28 -5.42 5.12
C SER A 150 -2.58 -5.31 3.62
N THR A 151 -3.69 -5.92 3.18
CA THR A 151 -4.27 -5.76 1.84
C THR A 151 -5.47 -4.83 1.91
N PHE A 152 -5.51 -3.83 1.05
CA PHE A 152 -6.64 -2.93 0.90
C PHE A 152 -7.43 -3.24 -0.38
N PRO A 153 -8.76 -3.41 -0.31
CA PRO A 153 -9.59 -3.59 -1.49
C PRO A 153 -9.84 -2.24 -2.16
N ILE A 154 -9.05 -1.90 -3.19
CA ILE A 154 -9.26 -0.67 -3.95
C ILE A 154 -10.32 -0.88 -5.06
N ASN A 155 -10.92 0.22 -5.52
CA ASN A 155 -11.96 0.26 -6.56
C ASN A 155 -13.25 -0.53 -6.26
N LYS A 156 -13.49 -0.93 -5.00
CA LYS A 156 -14.72 -1.63 -4.60
C LYS A 156 -15.99 -0.85 -4.94
N SER A 157 -15.95 0.48 -4.88
CA SER A 157 -17.09 1.35 -5.21
C SER A 157 -17.58 1.20 -6.66
N ARG A 158 -16.67 0.87 -7.58
CA ARG A 158 -16.96 0.75 -9.00
C ARG A 158 -17.89 -0.41 -9.33
N TYR A 159 -17.97 -1.38 -8.44
CA TYR A 159 -18.73 -2.60 -8.59
C TYR A 159 -19.81 -2.74 -7.52
N ARG A 160 -20.30 -1.62 -6.96
CA ARG A 160 -21.33 -1.59 -5.90
C ARG A 160 -22.61 -2.34 -6.25
N HIS A 161 -22.93 -2.46 -7.54
CA HIS A 161 -24.12 -3.16 -8.03
C HIS A 161 -23.85 -4.61 -8.46
N SER A 162 -22.62 -5.10 -8.31
CA SER A 162 -22.23 -6.47 -8.68
C SER A 162 -22.34 -7.41 -7.50
N LYS A 163 -22.78 -8.64 -7.75
CA LYS A 163 -22.77 -9.75 -6.77
C LYS A 163 -21.42 -10.49 -6.72
N LEU A 164 -20.45 -10.08 -7.54
CA LEU A 164 -19.14 -10.72 -7.62
C LEU A 164 -18.34 -10.46 -6.33
N ARG A 165 -17.76 -11.53 -5.78
CA ARG A 165 -16.92 -11.46 -4.57
C ARG A 165 -15.51 -10.90 -4.84
N LEU A 166 -15.07 -10.93 -6.09
CA LEU A 166 -13.74 -10.47 -6.54
C LEU A 166 -13.80 -9.09 -7.20
N ASN A 167 -14.73 -8.24 -6.76
CA ASN A 167 -15.03 -6.96 -7.36
C ASN A 167 -14.17 -5.81 -6.79
N TYR A 168 -12.88 -6.07 -6.62
CA TYR A 168 -11.89 -5.13 -6.11
C TYR A 168 -10.52 -5.51 -6.65
N LEU A 169 -9.56 -4.58 -6.59
CA LEU A 169 -8.15 -4.93 -6.75
C LEU A 169 -7.49 -4.95 -5.38
N PRO A 170 -6.73 -6.01 -5.03
CA PRO A 170 -6.02 -6.07 -3.77
C PRO A 170 -4.72 -5.24 -3.83
N GLU A 171 -4.57 -4.27 -2.93
CA GLU A 171 -3.33 -3.50 -2.78
C GLU A 171 -2.66 -3.86 -1.45
N THR A 172 -1.59 -4.67 -1.48
CA THR A 172 -0.82 -5.01 -0.28
C THR A 172 0.22 -3.93 0.03
N GLN A 173 0.20 -3.44 1.27
CA GLN A 173 1.17 -2.50 1.80
C GLN A 173 1.94 -3.06 3.00
N TYR A 174 3.19 -2.64 3.10
CA TYR A 174 4.13 -2.88 4.17
C TYR A 174 4.39 -1.57 4.90
N CYS A 175 4.11 -1.54 6.21
CA CYS A 175 4.43 -0.43 7.07
C CYS A 175 5.52 -0.87 8.05
N VAL A 176 6.77 -0.54 7.72
CA VAL A 176 7.95 -0.86 8.52
C VAL A 176 8.00 0.07 9.72
N LYS A 177 8.02 -0.52 10.91
CA LYS A 177 8.08 0.15 12.21
C LYS A 177 9.51 0.33 12.71
N ASN A 178 10.41 -0.56 12.28
CA ASN A 178 11.83 -0.52 12.60
C ASN A 178 12.64 -0.46 11.30
N ASN A 179 13.19 0.71 10.96
CA ASN A 179 13.88 0.90 9.69
C ASN A 179 15.18 0.09 9.54
N ASN A 180 15.72 -0.48 10.62
CA ASN A 180 16.95 -1.27 10.56
C ASN A 180 16.81 -2.58 9.77
N ILE A 181 15.57 -3.01 9.48
CA ILE A 181 15.31 -4.20 8.67
C ILE A 181 15.27 -3.90 7.16
N ILE A 182 15.43 -2.63 6.76
CA ILE A 182 15.30 -2.18 5.37
C ILE A 182 16.66 -2.25 4.68
N GLU A 183 16.75 -3.10 3.67
CA GLU A 183 17.89 -3.16 2.76
C GLU A 183 17.52 -2.48 1.44
N PHE A 184 18.08 -1.29 1.21
CA PHE A 184 17.86 -0.53 -0.03
C PHE A 184 18.62 -1.15 -1.20
N ASP A 185 17.88 -1.58 -2.23
CA ASP A 185 18.41 -2.31 -3.37
C ASP A 185 18.77 -1.35 -4.52
N CYS A 186 17.79 -0.97 -5.34
CA CYS A 186 18.01 -0.16 -6.53
C CYS A 186 16.82 0.75 -6.88
N LEU A 187 17.06 1.68 -7.79
CA LEU A 187 16.01 2.42 -8.48
C LEU A 187 15.56 1.63 -9.71
N LEU A 188 14.26 1.45 -9.89
CA LEU A 188 13.71 0.79 -11.08
C LEU A 188 13.74 1.72 -12.30
N ASP A 189 14.03 1.17 -13.47
CA ASP A 189 13.91 1.87 -14.74
C ASP A 189 12.45 1.97 -15.17
N LEU A 190 11.84 3.13 -14.90
CA LEU A 190 10.44 3.39 -15.20
C LEU A 190 10.15 3.42 -16.70
N ASN A 191 11.13 3.71 -17.55
CA ASN A 191 10.91 3.85 -18.99
C ASN A 191 10.39 2.54 -19.61
N ASN A 192 10.83 1.39 -19.08
CA ASN A 192 10.41 0.08 -19.56
C ASN A 192 9.04 -0.37 -19.00
N LEU A 193 8.57 0.24 -17.91
CA LEU A 193 7.38 -0.19 -17.17
C LEU A 193 6.15 0.69 -17.45
N ILE A 194 6.40 1.97 -17.71
CA ILE A 194 5.39 3.01 -17.70
C ILE A 194 4.26 2.76 -18.72
N ASP A 195 4.56 2.38 -19.95
CA ASP A 195 3.52 2.15 -20.98
C ASP A 195 2.56 1.02 -20.58
N ASN A 196 3.13 -0.06 -20.03
CA ASN A 196 2.35 -1.18 -19.54
C ASN A 196 1.46 -0.75 -18.36
N TYR A 197 2.02 -0.06 -17.36
CA TYR A 197 1.24 0.40 -16.21
C TYR A 197 0.19 1.44 -16.57
N GLU A 198 0.48 2.37 -17.48
CA GLU A 198 -0.51 3.33 -17.96
C GLU A 198 -1.64 2.65 -18.70
N SER A 199 -1.35 1.63 -19.52
CA SER A 199 -2.36 0.80 -20.17
C SER A 199 -3.25 0.08 -19.15
N ILE A 200 -2.64 -0.57 -18.14
CA ILE A 200 -3.35 -1.29 -17.07
C ILE A 200 -4.24 -0.32 -16.27
N ILE A 201 -3.70 0.84 -15.87
CA ILE A 201 -4.46 1.88 -15.17
C ILE A 201 -5.63 2.33 -16.03
N SER A 202 -5.42 2.60 -17.32
CA SER A 202 -6.51 3.01 -18.21
C SER A 202 -7.61 1.95 -18.26
N LYS A 203 -7.27 0.66 -18.38
CA LYS A 203 -8.26 -0.44 -18.40
C LYS A 203 -9.04 -0.54 -17.11
N ILE A 204 -8.34 -0.47 -15.97
CA ILE A 204 -8.96 -0.51 -14.64
C ILE A 204 -9.87 0.71 -14.42
N TYR A 205 -9.43 1.89 -14.88
CA TYR A 205 -10.06 3.18 -14.57
C TYR A 205 -10.98 3.78 -15.63
N ASN A 206 -10.97 3.28 -16.85
CA ASN A 206 -11.79 3.76 -17.95
C ASN A 206 -12.54 2.62 -18.64
N GLY A 207 -12.24 1.36 -18.31
CA GLY A 207 -12.79 0.16 -18.96
C GLY A 207 -11.94 -0.32 -20.13
N CYS A 208 -12.18 -1.56 -20.57
CA CYS A 208 -11.60 -2.09 -21.81
C CYS A 208 -12.42 -1.63 -23.02
N THR A 209 -11.77 -1.47 -24.16
CA THR A 209 -12.48 -1.23 -25.43
C THR A 209 -13.12 -2.52 -25.96
N GLU A 210 -14.20 -2.43 -26.73
CA GLU A 210 -14.86 -3.60 -27.33
C GLU A 210 -13.89 -4.45 -28.17
N ASN A 211 -13.01 -3.81 -28.94
CA ASN A 211 -11.99 -4.48 -29.77
C ASN A 211 -11.00 -5.32 -28.96
N GLU A 212 -10.75 -4.98 -27.69
CA GLU A 212 -9.88 -5.77 -26.81
C GLU A 212 -10.57 -7.02 -26.27
N LEU A 213 -11.90 -6.99 -26.09
CA LEU A 213 -12.69 -8.15 -25.69
C LEU A 213 -12.86 -9.15 -26.84
N TYR A 214 -12.96 -8.67 -28.09
CA TYR A 214 -13.09 -9.52 -29.28
C TYR A 214 -11.83 -10.36 -29.61
N LYS A 215 -10.65 -10.00 -29.09
CA LYS A 215 -9.44 -10.85 -29.21
C LYS A 215 -9.58 -12.19 -28.49
N PHE A 216 -10.52 -12.33 -27.57
CA PHE A 216 -10.85 -13.58 -26.87
C PHE A 216 -12.13 -14.22 -27.43
N SER A 217 -12.25 -14.23 -28.77
CA SER A 217 -13.43 -14.56 -29.57
C SER A 217 -14.47 -15.45 -28.87
N TYR A 218 -15.60 -14.80 -28.64
CA TYR A 218 -16.82 -15.27 -28.00
C TYR A 218 -17.62 -16.15 -28.97
N ASN A 219 -17.89 -17.42 -28.61
CA ASN A 219 -18.80 -18.28 -29.36
C ASN A 219 -20.22 -18.13 -28.78
N LYS A 220 -21.05 -17.29 -29.42
CA LYS A 220 -22.42 -16.92 -29.00
C LYS A 220 -23.36 -18.11 -28.75
N ASN A 221 -23.04 -19.31 -29.24
CA ASN A 221 -23.93 -20.47 -29.20
C ASN A 221 -23.86 -21.31 -27.90
N LYS A 222 -23.00 -20.98 -26.92
CA LYS A 222 -22.83 -21.81 -25.71
C LYS A 222 -23.66 -21.42 -24.47
N PHE A 223 -24.40 -20.31 -24.54
CA PHE A 223 -25.23 -19.86 -23.40
C PHE A 223 -26.64 -19.52 -23.88
N LYS A 224 -27.41 -20.56 -24.21
CA LYS A 224 -28.85 -20.51 -23.94
C LYS A 224 -29.01 -20.84 -22.46
N LEU A 225 -29.33 -19.82 -21.67
CA LEU A 225 -29.85 -19.99 -20.32
C LEU A 225 -31.26 -20.62 -20.39
#